data_AF-A0A377J2P0-F1
#
_entry.id   AF-A0A377J2P0-F1
#
_cell.length_a   1.000
_cell.length_b   1.000
_cell.length_c   1.000
_cell.angle_alpha   90.00
_cell.angle_beta   90.00
_cell.angle_gamma   90.00
#
_symmetry.space_group_name_H-M   'P 1'
#
loop_
_entity.id
_entity.type
_entity.pdbx_description
1 polymer ?
#
loop_
_entity_poly.entity_id
_entity_poly.type
_entity_poly.pdbx_seq_one_letter_code
_entity_poly.pdbx_strand_id
1 'polypeptide(L)'
;MRKFLLFCLLCVCASPSITLASSPSSKNTPSKPSPQAATKPTPNAKATQDKPQAKASTTQSKSTKSHKKPKAKKPAPKLPAQSVLDSMAKKGELIDFGEDNFSHLASKLTQAHKAKDQGLRIAVFGDSHIAGDYIPRVLRDRLMEVDSIGFVYPIFPPFHQNLLTHYQHKGFELINSRKDGARSYPLGGIIARAKQEGASIKLSLNFPKDNQDFSVRFVFKAPSTLGAFVVKDSSGKSKRLGAKSADQWEISPPIALHFPIHIESLLPNALLGGYIITQKGDSYVVNLGINGARSDLYQKWEQGLWQEELGGLDCDLIIISYGSNDAISPTINTKLYKQNFATFIRTLRKLQPKASILLLGAPQVRLKQKSGSYVQSKSYESVRNATKDLAKDEKSLYFDMQELIDESGGKQKWIAQALSKQDVHLTPYGYKLVAESLALHLKELAQKHAKKPSKKAKPQESKPLESTNAPKEATQTQAPKNAQESPNTKEPTATPPQESQQLPPPQDPAQKSNALDSSALDPSSPSSTAQHTEPATHSLPLPAESSAPQEIWQDLELKDF
;
A
#
# COMPACT_ATOMS: atom_id res chain seq x y z
N MET A 1 14.83 -71.34 -0.18
CA MET A 1 14.15 -72.62 -0.47
C MET A 1 13.53 -72.58 -1.87
N ARG A 2 12.99 -73.71 -2.35
CA ARG A 2 12.10 -73.92 -3.53
C ARG A 2 11.08 -72.76 -3.75
N LYS A 3 10.54 -72.48 -4.95
CA LYS A 3 10.75 -72.94 -6.35
C LYS A 3 9.85 -72.08 -7.29
N PHE A 4 10.26 -71.87 -8.56
CA PHE A 4 9.40 -71.81 -9.78
C PHE A 4 8.38 -70.63 -9.91
N LEU A 5 7.91 -70.21 -11.11
CA LEU A 5 8.39 -70.43 -12.50
C LEU A 5 8.12 -69.20 -13.40
N LEU A 6 8.94 -69.12 -14.45
CA LEU A 6 8.91 -68.26 -15.64
C LEU A 6 7.71 -68.53 -16.60
N PHE A 7 7.31 -67.54 -17.42
CA PHE A 7 6.91 -67.55 -18.86
C PHE A 7 6.33 -66.15 -19.20
N CYS A 8 6.63 -65.40 -20.28
CA CYS A 8 6.60 -65.64 -21.74
C CYS A 8 5.16 -65.75 -22.32
N LEU A 9 4.76 -65.13 -23.46
CA LEU A 9 5.50 -64.42 -24.52
C LEU A 9 4.61 -63.43 -25.36
N LEU A 10 5.28 -62.54 -26.13
CA LEU A 10 4.91 -61.72 -27.34
C LEU A 10 3.52 -61.80 -28.04
N CYS A 11 3.00 -60.62 -28.44
CA CYS A 11 2.52 -60.15 -29.79
C CYS A 11 1.66 -58.87 -29.62
N VAL A 12 1.70 -57.74 -30.36
CA VAL A 12 2.10 -57.31 -31.73
C VAL A 12 0.92 -57.20 -32.73
N CYS A 13 0.74 -56.00 -33.30
CA CYS A 13 -0.25 -55.57 -34.33
C CYS A 13 -1.74 -55.61 -33.91
N ALA A 14 -2.67 -54.75 -34.39
CA ALA A 14 -2.62 -53.71 -35.44
C ALA A 14 -3.60 -52.54 -35.15
N SER A 15 -3.46 -51.42 -35.87
CA SER A 15 -4.53 -50.42 -36.11
C SER A 15 -5.19 -50.69 -37.47
N PRO A 16 -6.40 -50.16 -37.76
CA PRO A 16 -6.43 -48.83 -38.40
C PRO A 16 -7.61 -47.92 -37.99
N SER A 17 -7.58 -46.67 -38.46
CA SER A 17 -8.62 -45.66 -38.31
C SER A 17 -9.81 -45.84 -39.26
N ILE A 18 -10.96 -45.25 -38.92
CA ILE A 18 -12.00 -44.87 -39.89
C ILE A 18 -12.30 -43.38 -39.72
N THR A 19 -12.35 -42.62 -40.82
CA THR A 19 -12.61 -41.17 -40.84
C THR A 19 -13.30 -40.77 -42.14
N LEU A 20 -14.25 -39.82 -42.04
CA LEU A 20 -14.90 -39.10 -43.16
C LEU A 20 -15.78 -39.98 -44.08
N ALA A 21 -16.70 -39.46 -44.91
CA ALA A 21 -17.06 -38.07 -45.26
C ALA A 21 -18.61 -37.91 -45.19
N SER A 22 -19.31 -36.81 -45.54
CA SER A 22 -18.99 -35.71 -46.48
C SER A 22 -19.83 -34.43 -46.26
N SER A 23 -19.35 -33.32 -46.83
CA SER A 23 -20.11 -32.06 -47.09
C SER A 23 -20.48 -31.99 -48.61
N PRO A 24 -20.98 -30.89 -49.29
CA PRO A 24 -20.66 -29.46 -49.09
C PRO A 24 -21.74 -28.38 -49.48
N SER A 25 -21.35 -27.10 -49.36
CA SER A 25 -21.64 -25.95 -50.26
C SER A 25 -23.06 -25.33 -50.41
N SER A 26 -23.22 -24.17 -49.76
CA SER A 26 -23.63 -22.82 -50.26
C SER A 26 -24.61 -22.62 -51.46
N LYS A 27 -25.60 -21.70 -51.29
CA LYS A 27 -25.61 -20.33 -51.89
C LYS A 27 -26.86 -19.48 -51.56
N ASN A 28 -26.64 -18.15 -51.55
CA ASN A 28 -27.55 -17.00 -51.82
C ASN A 28 -28.79 -16.66 -50.96
N THR A 29 -28.89 -15.35 -50.65
CA THR A 29 -30.07 -14.54 -50.24
C THR A 29 -31.04 -14.28 -51.42
N PRO A 30 -32.32 -13.82 -51.24
CA PRO A 30 -32.73 -12.58 -50.56
C PRO A 30 -34.07 -12.63 -49.76
N SER A 31 -34.88 -11.56 -49.74
CA SER A 31 -35.81 -11.15 -48.66
C SER A 31 -37.31 -10.96 -49.03
N LYS A 32 -38.18 -10.70 -48.01
CA LYS A 32 -39.60 -10.18 -48.02
C LYS A 32 -40.73 -11.20 -48.31
N PRO A 33 -42.05 -10.92 -48.01
CA PRO A 33 -42.70 -9.87 -47.16
C PRO A 33 -43.83 -10.40 -46.20
N SER A 34 -44.63 -9.51 -45.58
CA SER A 34 -45.83 -9.77 -44.72
C SER A 34 -47.18 -9.65 -45.48
N PRO A 35 -48.37 -10.03 -44.91
CA PRO A 35 -49.29 -9.03 -44.29
C PRO A 35 -50.19 -9.54 -43.10
N GLN A 36 -51.50 -9.23 -43.04
CA GLN A 36 -52.32 -8.98 -41.81
C GLN A 36 -53.71 -9.73 -41.70
N ALA A 37 -54.45 -9.46 -40.60
CA ALA A 37 -55.94 -9.49 -40.40
C ALA A 37 -56.64 -10.84 -40.05
N ALA A 38 -57.87 -10.91 -39.47
CA ALA A 38 -58.67 -10.07 -38.52
C ALA A 38 -60.03 -10.77 -38.17
N THR A 39 -60.74 -10.44 -37.07
CA THR A 39 -62.24 -10.60 -36.92
C THR A 39 -62.87 -9.91 -35.68
N LYS A 40 -64.23 -9.83 -35.65
CA LYS A 40 -65.17 -9.29 -34.60
C LYS A 40 -66.31 -10.34 -34.36
N PRO A 41 -67.29 -10.25 -33.41
CA PRO A 41 -68.18 -9.09 -33.13
C PRO A 41 -68.72 -8.91 -31.65
N THR A 42 -69.75 -8.05 -31.49
CA THR A 42 -70.52 -7.58 -30.29
C THR A 42 -71.72 -8.51 -29.91
N PRO A 43 -72.64 -8.28 -28.89
CA PRO A 43 -73.27 -6.99 -28.43
C PRO A 43 -73.79 -6.80 -26.96
N ASN A 44 -74.25 -5.56 -26.62
CA ASN A 44 -75.26 -5.10 -25.61
C ASN A 44 -75.09 -5.46 -24.10
N ALA A 45 -75.63 -4.75 -23.08
CA ALA A 45 -76.73 -3.75 -22.98
C ALA A 45 -76.52 -2.68 -21.84
N LYS A 46 -77.60 -2.02 -21.36
CA LYS A 46 -77.65 -0.98 -20.28
C LYS A 46 -78.05 -1.62 -18.92
N ALA A 47 -78.17 -0.98 -17.74
CA ALA A 47 -78.22 0.44 -17.28
C ALA A 47 -77.57 0.53 -15.83
N THR A 48 -77.73 1.48 -14.89
CA THR A 48 -78.64 2.65 -14.68
C THR A 48 -77.92 3.85 -13.97
N GLN A 49 -78.32 4.30 -12.76
CA GLN A 49 -77.92 5.55 -12.09
C GLN A 49 -78.13 5.44 -10.55
N ASP A 50 -77.43 6.25 -9.73
CA ASP A 50 -78.07 7.25 -8.83
C ASP A 50 -77.07 8.30 -8.25
N LYS A 51 -77.56 9.45 -7.71
CA LYS A 51 -76.72 10.62 -7.29
C LYS A 51 -77.47 11.70 -6.46
N PRO A 52 -76.97 12.14 -5.28
CA PRO A 52 -76.53 13.56 -5.06
C PRO A 52 -75.34 13.70 -4.05
N GLN A 53 -74.58 14.79 -3.82
CA GLN A 53 -74.46 16.21 -4.24
C GLN A 53 -74.64 17.27 -3.11
N ALA A 54 -73.53 17.75 -2.52
CA ALA A 54 -73.37 19.05 -1.81
C ALA A 54 -71.86 19.43 -1.84
N LYS A 55 -71.42 20.64 -2.26
CA LYS A 55 -71.40 21.95 -1.58
C LYS A 55 -70.64 21.92 -0.24
N ALA A 56 -69.66 22.78 0.06
CA ALA A 56 -69.08 23.94 -0.65
C ALA A 56 -67.54 24.02 -0.32
N SER A 57 -66.72 25.02 -0.69
CA SER A 57 -66.92 26.35 -1.29
C SER A 57 -65.69 26.76 -2.17
N THR A 58 -65.37 28.05 -2.31
CA THR A 58 -64.10 28.55 -2.88
C THR A 58 -63.65 29.84 -2.18
N THR A 59 -62.34 30.00 -1.97
CA THR A 59 -61.73 31.30 -1.64
C THR A 59 -60.43 31.45 -2.43
N GLN A 60 -60.38 32.44 -3.33
CA GLN A 60 -59.16 32.78 -4.05
C GLN A 60 -58.32 33.76 -3.22
N SER A 61 -57.02 33.48 -3.08
CA SER A 61 -56.03 34.52 -2.79
C SER A 61 -54.99 34.58 -3.91
N LYS A 62 -54.72 35.78 -4.43
CA LYS A 62 -53.75 35.99 -5.51
C LYS A 62 -52.34 36.05 -4.92
N SER A 63 -51.54 35.02 -5.10
CA SER A 63 -50.09 35.11 -4.90
C SER A 63 -49.39 35.46 -6.23
N THR A 64 -48.59 36.53 -6.23
CA THR A 64 -47.90 37.00 -7.42
C THR A 64 -46.73 36.08 -7.75
N LYS A 65 -46.69 35.55 -8.99
CA LYS A 65 -45.56 34.75 -9.50
C LYS A 65 -44.32 35.64 -9.70
N SER A 66 -43.60 35.91 -8.62
CA SER A 66 -42.28 36.53 -8.67
C SER A 66 -41.36 35.69 -9.57
N HIS A 67 -41.00 36.23 -10.73
CA HIS A 67 -40.09 35.59 -11.66
C HIS A 67 -38.67 35.66 -11.08
N LYS A 68 -38.32 34.66 -10.26
CA LYS A 68 -36.93 34.43 -9.87
C LYS A 68 -36.13 34.19 -11.15
N LYS A 69 -35.36 35.19 -11.59
CA LYS A 69 -34.34 35.05 -12.64
C LYS A 69 -33.57 33.75 -12.35
N PRO A 70 -33.35 32.88 -13.35
CA PRO A 70 -32.51 31.70 -13.15
C PRO A 70 -31.15 32.20 -12.63
N LYS A 71 -30.71 31.66 -11.47
CA LYS A 71 -29.35 31.94 -11.00
C LYS A 71 -28.41 31.50 -12.12
N ALA A 72 -27.64 32.45 -12.67
CA ALA A 72 -26.63 32.13 -13.67
C ALA A 72 -25.77 30.98 -13.13
N LYS A 73 -25.68 29.87 -13.89
CA LYS A 73 -24.76 28.79 -13.54
C LYS A 73 -23.38 29.45 -13.43
N LYS A 74 -22.72 29.31 -12.26
CA LYS A 74 -21.31 29.73 -12.15
C LYS A 74 -20.55 29.03 -13.29
N PRO A 75 -19.67 29.74 -14.02
CA PRO A 75 -18.89 29.11 -15.07
C PRO A 75 -18.14 27.91 -14.48
N ALA A 76 -18.08 26.81 -15.25
CA ALA A 76 -17.36 25.62 -14.83
C ALA A 76 -15.89 25.98 -14.57
N PRO A 77 -15.25 25.44 -13.52
CA PRO A 77 -13.82 25.60 -13.31
C PRO A 77 -13.04 25.21 -14.57
N LYS A 78 -12.13 26.08 -15.03
CA LYS A 78 -11.35 25.86 -16.24
C LYS A 78 -9.87 25.87 -15.90
N LEU A 79 -9.14 24.88 -16.40
CA LEU A 79 -7.69 24.81 -16.28
C LEU A 79 -7.03 26.02 -16.96
N PRO A 80 -6.00 26.61 -16.35
CA PRO A 80 -5.21 27.66 -16.97
C PRO A 80 -4.24 27.06 -17.99
N ALA A 81 -3.62 27.91 -18.82
CA ALA A 81 -2.60 27.47 -19.78
C ALA A 81 -1.37 26.89 -19.07
N GLN A 82 -0.64 25.98 -19.73
CA GLN A 82 0.51 25.29 -19.15
C GLN A 82 1.56 26.25 -18.57
N SER A 83 1.89 27.36 -19.26
CA SER A 83 2.82 28.38 -18.76
C SER A 83 2.41 29.02 -17.43
N VAL A 84 1.11 29.06 -17.11
CA VAL A 84 0.61 29.49 -15.80
C VAL A 84 0.81 28.38 -14.76
N LEU A 85 0.57 27.11 -15.12
CA LEU A 85 0.87 25.97 -14.25
C LEU A 85 2.37 25.88 -13.95
N ASP A 86 3.25 26.09 -14.94
CA ASP A 86 4.70 26.12 -14.76
C ASP A 86 5.14 27.26 -13.84
N SER A 87 4.49 28.42 -13.94
CA SER A 87 4.71 29.56 -13.05
C SER A 87 4.19 29.29 -11.63
N MET A 88 3.12 28.51 -11.46
CA MET A 88 2.61 28.07 -10.16
C MET A 88 3.48 26.96 -9.56
N ALA A 89 4.05 26.07 -10.37
CA ALA A 89 4.96 25.02 -9.91
C ALA A 89 6.25 25.60 -9.30
N LYS A 90 6.72 26.73 -9.83
CA LYS A 90 7.87 27.52 -9.29
C LYS A 90 7.57 28.31 -8.00
N LYS A 91 6.37 28.16 -7.42
CA LYS A 91 5.97 28.79 -6.15
C LYS A 91 6.01 27.86 -4.93
N GLY A 92 6.33 26.58 -5.12
CA GLY A 92 6.61 25.68 -4.01
C GLY A 92 7.99 25.94 -3.40
N GLU A 93 8.24 25.45 -2.20
CA GLU A 93 9.56 25.42 -1.58
C GLU A 93 9.85 24.00 -1.08
N LEU A 94 11.06 23.51 -1.35
CA LEU A 94 11.61 22.31 -0.73
C LEU A 94 12.66 22.74 0.30
N ILE A 95 12.30 22.64 1.58
CA ILE A 95 13.18 22.97 2.69
C ILE A 95 13.99 21.72 3.06
N ASP A 96 15.32 21.89 3.18
CA ASP A 96 16.20 20.89 3.78
C ASP A 96 16.53 21.29 5.22
N PHE A 97 16.09 20.49 6.20
CA PHE A 97 16.42 20.69 7.61
C PHE A 97 17.72 19.98 8.05
N GLY A 98 18.51 19.48 7.10
CA GLY A 98 19.79 18.79 7.35
C GLY A 98 19.72 17.30 7.07
N GLU A 99 19.05 16.89 5.99
CA GLU A 99 18.89 15.49 5.61
C GLU A 99 20.25 14.84 5.27
N ASP A 100 20.79 14.12 6.25
CA ASP A 100 22.13 13.52 6.21
C ASP A 100 22.33 12.64 4.96
N ASN A 101 21.27 11.98 4.46
CA ASN A 101 21.30 11.13 3.26
C ASN A 101 21.10 11.87 1.92
N PHE A 102 20.85 13.18 1.90
CA PHE A 102 20.52 13.88 0.65
C PHE A 102 21.64 13.85 -0.39
N SER A 103 22.91 13.69 0.03
CA SER A 103 24.04 13.53 -0.89
C SER A 103 23.94 12.28 -1.78
N HIS A 104 23.40 11.18 -1.26
CA HIS A 104 23.14 9.94 -2.02
C HIS A 104 21.97 10.15 -3.00
N LEU A 105 20.85 10.71 -2.52
CA LEU A 105 19.70 11.02 -3.37
C LEU A 105 20.03 12.02 -4.49
N ALA A 106 20.83 13.04 -4.21
CA ALA A 106 21.29 14.01 -5.22
C ALA A 106 22.13 13.34 -6.32
N SER A 107 22.97 12.37 -5.94
CA SER A 107 23.73 11.54 -6.88
C SER A 107 22.81 10.72 -7.79
N LYS A 108 21.77 10.09 -7.25
CA LYS A 108 20.74 9.38 -8.03
C LYS A 108 19.94 10.32 -8.94
N LEU A 109 19.38 11.41 -8.40
CA LEU A 109 18.55 12.38 -9.15
C LEU A 109 19.29 13.06 -10.32
N THR A 110 20.62 13.17 -10.26
CA THR A 110 21.45 13.73 -11.34
C THR A 110 21.93 12.68 -12.37
N GLN A 111 21.82 11.38 -12.05
CA GLN A 111 22.24 10.26 -12.90
C GLN A 111 21.08 9.42 -13.48
N ALA A 112 19.87 9.53 -12.95
CA ALA A 112 18.71 8.70 -13.31
C ALA A 112 18.32 8.69 -14.80
N HIS A 113 18.77 9.68 -15.59
CA HIS A 113 18.56 9.77 -17.05
C HIS A 113 19.81 9.39 -17.87
N LYS A 114 20.84 8.80 -17.26
CA LYS A 114 22.18 8.62 -17.88
C LYS A 114 22.80 7.22 -17.79
N ALA A 115 22.41 6.38 -16.84
CA ALA A 115 23.00 5.05 -16.65
C ALA A 115 21.96 4.02 -16.21
N LYS A 116 21.87 2.89 -16.94
CA LYS A 116 20.88 1.83 -16.68
C LYS A 116 21.12 1.06 -15.37
N ASP A 117 22.33 1.12 -14.81
CA ASP A 117 22.68 0.43 -13.55
C ASP A 117 22.55 1.32 -12.28
N GLN A 118 22.00 2.54 -12.41
CA GLN A 118 21.91 3.54 -11.33
C GLN A 118 20.47 3.79 -10.84
N GLY A 119 19.55 2.84 -11.04
CA GLY A 119 18.10 3.04 -10.88
C GLY A 119 17.63 3.67 -9.56
N LEU A 120 16.58 4.48 -9.64
CA LEU A 120 16.06 5.32 -8.55
C LEU A 120 14.79 4.73 -7.95
N ARG A 121 14.80 4.49 -6.64
CA ARG A 121 13.70 3.81 -5.93
C ARG A 121 13.07 4.70 -4.88
N ILE A 122 11.75 4.91 -5.00
CA ILE A 122 10.97 5.81 -4.14
C ILE A 122 9.82 5.04 -3.50
N ALA A 123 9.60 5.21 -2.20
CA ALA A 123 8.38 4.79 -1.51
C ALA A 123 7.55 6.01 -1.10
N VAL A 124 6.25 6.02 -1.44
CA VAL A 124 5.33 7.12 -1.11
C VAL A 124 4.23 6.61 -0.18
N PHE A 125 4.41 6.85 1.11
CA PHE A 125 3.40 6.59 2.14
C PHE A 125 2.42 7.76 2.19
N GLY A 126 1.12 7.47 2.37
CA GLY A 126 0.17 8.55 2.63
C GLY A 126 -1.29 8.15 2.70
N ASP A 127 -2.15 9.14 2.52
CA ASP A 127 -3.61 9.01 2.61
C ASP A 127 -4.30 9.11 1.24
N SER A 128 -5.51 9.68 1.17
CA SER A 128 -6.27 9.88 -0.07
C SER A 128 -5.62 10.88 -1.04
N HIS A 129 -4.60 11.63 -0.62
CA HIS A 129 -3.77 12.42 -1.53
C HIS A 129 -2.81 11.56 -2.36
N ILE A 130 -2.47 10.35 -1.88
CA ILE A 130 -1.52 9.43 -2.54
C ILE A 130 -2.25 8.23 -3.17
N ALA A 131 -3.32 7.72 -2.54
CA ALA A 131 -4.04 6.50 -2.96
C ALA A 131 -4.48 6.49 -4.43
N GLY A 132 -4.85 7.66 -4.98
CA GLY A 132 -5.25 7.83 -6.38
C GLY A 132 -4.09 7.80 -7.40
N ASP A 133 -2.85 7.57 -6.97
CA ASP A 133 -1.63 7.43 -7.80
C ASP A 133 -1.19 8.68 -8.58
N TYR A 134 -1.93 9.80 -8.51
CA TYR A 134 -1.62 11.03 -9.25
C TYR A 134 -0.25 11.64 -8.92
N ILE A 135 0.12 11.69 -7.64
CA ILE A 135 1.45 12.16 -7.21
C ILE A 135 2.54 11.13 -7.58
N PRO A 136 2.42 9.83 -7.21
CA PRO A 136 3.35 8.80 -7.65
C PRO A 136 3.59 8.74 -9.17
N ARG A 137 2.54 8.81 -10.01
CA ARG A 137 2.67 8.87 -11.48
C ARG A 137 3.60 9.99 -11.91
N VAL A 138 3.36 11.22 -11.47
CA VAL A 138 4.18 12.36 -11.91
C VAL A 138 5.61 12.27 -11.40
N LEU A 139 5.84 11.66 -10.22
CA LEU A 139 7.20 11.37 -9.75
C LEU A 139 7.90 10.33 -10.64
N ARG A 140 7.19 9.33 -11.17
CA ARG A 140 7.72 8.43 -12.21
C ARG A 140 8.06 9.23 -13.47
N ASP A 141 7.05 9.86 -14.08
CA ASP A 141 7.11 10.61 -15.34
C ASP A 141 8.18 11.73 -15.35
N ARG A 142 8.62 12.21 -14.16
CA ARG A 142 9.61 13.28 -14.02
C ARG A 142 10.97 12.85 -13.49
N LEU A 143 11.09 11.81 -12.66
CA LEU A 143 12.36 11.51 -11.98
C LEU A 143 13.15 10.35 -12.61
N MET A 144 12.52 9.45 -13.36
CA MET A 144 13.11 8.19 -13.82
C MET A 144 12.46 7.66 -15.11
N GLU A 145 13.09 6.67 -15.74
CA GLU A 145 12.41 5.72 -16.62
C GLU A 145 12.01 4.51 -15.75
N VAL A 146 10.71 4.19 -15.64
CA VAL A 146 10.24 3.11 -14.75
C VAL A 146 10.32 1.76 -15.44
N ASP A 147 10.91 0.78 -14.77
CA ASP A 147 11.03 -0.58 -15.29
C ASP A 147 10.70 -1.71 -14.31
N SER A 148 10.19 -1.36 -13.13
CA SER A 148 9.68 -2.24 -12.08
C SER A 148 8.51 -1.57 -11.36
N ILE A 149 7.79 -2.32 -10.52
CA ILE A 149 6.74 -1.76 -9.65
C ILE A 149 7.28 -1.47 -8.24
N GLY A 150 8.25 -2.25 -7.76
CA GLY A 150 8.52 -2.36 -6.33
C GLY A 150 7.38 -3.13 -5.67
N PHE A 151 6.85 -2.64 -4.55
CA PHE A 151 5.66 -3.23 -3.91
C PHE A 151 4.34 -2.77 -4.56
N VAL A 152 3.34 -3.64 -4.62
CA VAL A 152 1.94 -3.26 -4.93
C VAL A 152 0.92 -4.16 -4.21
N TYR A 153 -0.25 -3.59 -3.93
CA TYR A 153 -1.34 -4.22 -3.18
C TYR A 153 -1.89 -5.51 -3.84
N PRO A 154 -2.49 -6.41 -3.04
CA PRO A 154 -2.94 -7.72 -3.53
C PRO A 154 -4.13 -7.61 -4.49
N ILE A 155 -5.05 -6.68 -4.19
CA ILE A 155 -6.04 -6.02 -5.05
C ILE A 155 -6.29 -4.61 -4.48
N PHE A 156 -6.72 -3.64 -5.29
CA PHE A 156 -6.95 -2.26 -4.81
C PHE A 156 -8.31 -2.08 -4.12
N PRO A 157 -8.38 -1.38 -2.97
CA PRO A 157 -9.65 -0.90 -2.44
C PRO A 157 -10.26 0.21 -3.31
N PRO A 158 -11.58 0.46 -3.23
CA PRO A 158 -12.24 1.52 -3.99
C PRO A 158 -11.53 2.88 -3.87
N PHE A 159 -11.43 3.58 -5.00
CA PHE A 159 -10.70 4.85 -5.15
C PHE A 159 -9.20 4.79 -4.78
N HIS A 160 -8.56 3.62 -4.91
CA HIS A 160 -7.10 3.44 -4.91
C HIS A 160 -6.69 2.82 -6.25
N GLN A 161 -5.46 3.08 -6.71
CA GLN A 161 -4.92 2.46 -7.93
C GLN A 161 -3.38 2.50 -7.96
N ASN A 162 -2.78 1.76 -8.90
CA ASN A 162 -1.45 2.05 -9.45
C ASN A 162 -1.59 1.95 -10.97
N LEU A 163 -1.36 3.06 -11.68
CA LEU A 163 -1.64 3.17 -13.11
C LEU A 163 -0.73 2.26 -13.97
N LEU A 164 0.38 1.78 -13.41
CA LEU A 164 1.27 0.78 -14.03
C LEU A 164 0.72 -0.66 -13.99
N THR A 165 -0.46 -0.89 -13.40
CA THR A 165 -1.00 -2.24 -13.16
C THR A 165 -2.49 -2.33 -13.52
N HIS A 166 -2.93 -3.50 -13.98
CA HIS A 166 -4.33 -3.80 -14.24
C HIS A 166 -4.73 -5.14 -13.62
N TYR A 167 -5.86 -5.14 -12.90
CA TYR A 167 -6.36 -6.26 -12.12
C TYR A 167 -7.72 -6.72 -12.63
N GLN A 168 -7.88 -8.04 -12.75
CA GLN A 168 -9.18 -8.70 -12.92
C GLN A 168 -9.29 -9.77 -11.85
N HIS A 169 -10.30 -9.73 -10.97
CA HIS A 169 -10.37 -10.67 -9.83
C HIS A 169 -11.78 -11.14 -9.51
N LYS A 170 -11.89 -12.36 -8.95
CA LYS A 170 -13.14 -13.01 -8.56
C LYS A 170 -12.94 -13.80 -7.26
N GLY A 171 -13.95 -13.81 -6.38
CA GLY A 171 -13.94 -14.65 -5.18
C GLY A 171 -13.06 -14.16 -4.02
N PHE A 172 -12.49 -12.95 -4.11
CA PHE A 172 -11.77 -12.30 -3.01
C PHE A 172 -12.63 -11.26 -2.28
N GLU A 173 -12.27 -10.96 -1.03
CA GLU A 173 -12.69 -9.77 -0.30
C GLU A 173 -11.50 -8.96 0.21
N LEU A 174 -11.75 -7.66 0.39
CA LEU A 174 -10.78 -6.69 0.90
C LEU A 174 -10.94 -6.50 2.40
N ILE A 175 -9.82 -6.60 3.12
CA ILE A 175 -9.72 -6.24 4.53
C ILE A 175 -8.66 -5.14 4.65
N ASN A 176 -9.00 -4.03 5.31
CA ASN A 176 -8.20 -2.80 5.34
C ASN A 176 -8.03 -2.29 6.77
N SER A 177 -6.78 -2.19 7.22
CA SER A 177 -6.37 -1.71 8.55
C SER A 177 -7.01 -0.39 9.00
N ARG A 178 -7.39 0.49 8.08
CA ARG A 178 -8.06 1.77 8.38
C ARG A 178 -9.46 1.59 8.98
N LYS A 179 -10.17 0.49 8.69
CA LYS A 179 -11.57 0.26 9.11
C LYS A 179 -11.88 -1.13 9.70
N ASP A 180 -11.13 -2.17 9.31
CA ASP A 180 -11.44 -3.55 9.66
C ASP A 180 -10.50 -4.09 10.76
N GLY A 181 -10.89 -5.18 11.43
CA GLY A 181 -10.20 -5.73 12.61
C GLY A 181 -9.45 -7.06 12.41
N ALA A 182 -8.64 -7.21 11.35
CA ALA A 182 -7.75 -8.37 11.26
C ALA A 182 -6.70 -8.37 12.38
N ARG A 183 -6.28 -9.57 12.83
CA ARG A 183 -5.28 -9.75 13.91
C ARG A 183 -3.89 -9.19 13.56
N SER A 184 -3.59 -9.06 12.27
CA SER A 184 -2.30 -8.60 11.75
C SER A 184 -2.48 -8.13 10.30
N TYR A 185 -1.61 -7.24 9.84
CA TYR A 185 -1.65 -6.65 8.50
C TYR A 185 -0.24 -6.53 7.88
N PRO A 186 -0.09 -6.72 6.56
CA PRO A 186 1.16 -6.51 5.81
C PRO A 186 1.43 -5.03 5.54
N LEU A 187 2.53 -4.74 4.83
CA LEU A 187 2.92 -3.41 4.38
C LEU A 187 1.77 -2.68 3.66
N GLY A 188 1.51 -1.45 4.11
CA GLY A 188 0.41 -0.66 3.55
C GLY A 188 -0.99 -1.18 3.89
N GLY A 189 -1.13 -2.20 4.74
CA GLY A 189 -2.35 -2.44 5.50
C GLY A 189 -3.57 -2.99 4.74
N ILE A 190 -3.38 -3.55 3.55
CA ILE A 190 -4.44 -4.14 2.69
C ILE A 190 -4.25 -5.66 2.57
N ILE A 191 -5.34 -6.41 2.70
CA ILE A 191 -5.37 -7.88 2.53
C ILE A 191 -6.45 -8.24 1.52
N ALA A 192 -6.15 -9.17 0.61
CA ALA A 192 -7.14 -9.90 -0.17
C ALA A 192 -7.34 -11.29 0.42
N ARG A 193 -8.53 -11.58 0.99
CA ARG A 193 -8.90 -12.91 1.51
C ARG A 193 -9.70 -13.68 0.46
N ALA A 194 -9.28 -14.90 0.14
CA ALA A 194 -10.03 -15.81 -0.70
C ALA A 194 -11.29 -16.31 0.03
N LYS A 195 -12.48 -16.09 -0.53
CA LYS A 195 -13.75 -16.59 0.04
C LYS A 195 -13.94 -18.09 -0.18
N GLN A 196 -13.22 -18.66 -1.13
CA GLN A 196 -13.37 -20.02 -1.64
C GLN A 196 -12.09 -20.47 -2.36
N GLU A 197 -11.95 -21.77 -2.57
CA GLU A 197 -11.05 -22.33 -3.58
C GLU A 197 -11.44 -21.82 -4.99
N GLY A 198 -10.46 -21.69 -5.88
CA GLY A 198 -10.65 -21.12 -7.23
C GLY A 198 -10.90 -19.61 -7.26
N ALA A 199 -10.86 -18.92 -6.11
CA ALA A 199 -10.78 -17.46 -6.08
C ALA A 199 -9.51 -17.01 -6.82
N SER A 200 -9.64 -16.08 -7.76
CA SER A 200 -8.59 -15.78 -8.75
C SER A 200 -8.33 -14.29 -8.94
N ILE A 201 -7.08 -13.96 -9.29
CA ILE A 201 -6.59 -12.64 -9.67
C ILE A 201 -5.74 -12.81 -10.94
N LYS A 202 -6.07 -12.08 -12.01
CA LYS A 202 -5.14 -11.79 -13.11
C LYS A 202 -4.53 -10.43 -12.86
N LEU A 203 -3.20 -10.35 -12.84
CA LEU A 203 -2.42 -9.12 -12.74
C LEU A 203 -1.64 -8.91 -14.04
N SER A 204 -1.85 -7.75 -14.67
CA SER A 204 -1.16 -7.30 -15.88
C SER A 204 -0.40 -6.00 -15.58
N LEU A 205 0.62 -5.70 -16.37
CA LEU A 205 1.40 -4.46 -16.24
C LEU A 205 1.09 -3.54 -17.43
N ASN A 206 1.04 -2.24 -17.18
CA ASN A 206 0.61 -1.21 -18.14
C ASN A 206 1.77 -0.31 -18.61
N PHE A 207 3.01 -0.82 -18.58
CA PHE A 207 4.21 -0.09 -18.98
C PHE A 207 5.14 -0.98 -19.83
N PRO A 208 5.93 -0.41 -20.75
CA PRO A 208 6.42 -1.14 -21.91
C PRO A 208 7.70 -1.93 -21.64
N LYS A 209 7.57 -3.19 -21.21
CA LYS A 209 8.59 -4.23 -21.40
C LYS A 209 7.93 -5.58 -21.73
N ASP A 210 7.56 -5.75 -22.99
CA ASP A 210 7.16 -7.05 -23.54
C ASP A 210 8.31 -8.07 -23.41
N ASN A 211 7.95 -9.36 -23.32
CA ASN A 211 8.88 -10.49 -23.40
C ASN A 211 10.04 -10.54 -22.37
N GLN A 212 9.89 -9.95 -21.17
CA GLN A 212 10.85 -10.10 -20.04
C GLN A 212 10.26 -10.80 -18.80
N ASP A 213 11.11 -11.49 -18.04
CA ASP A 213 10.81 -11.98 -16.68
C ASP A 213 11.06 -10.87 -15.64
N PHE A 214 10.15 -10.73 -14.66
CA PHE A 214 10.39 -9.94 -13.45
C PHE A 214 10.69 -10.85 -12.26
N SER A 215 11.51 -10.39 -11.30
CA SER A 215 11.67 -11.04 -9.99
C SER A 215 10.49 -10.69 -9.09
N VAL A 216 9.54 -11.62 -8.95
CA VAL A 216 8.33 -11.47 -8.12
C VAL A 216 8.46 -12.23 -6.80
N ARG A 217 8.20 -11.55 -5.68
CA ARG A 217 7.89 -12.20 -4.39
C ARG A 217 6.42 -11.96 -4.03
N PHE A 218 5.81 -12.95 -3.41
CA PHE A 218 4.42 -12.92 -2.94
C PHE A 218 4.40 -12.83 -1.43
N VAL A 219 3.61 -11.92 -0.87
CA VAL A 219 3.34 -11.84 0.57
C VAL A 219 2.02 -12.53 0.83
N PHE A 220 2.03 -13.65 1.54
CA PHE A 220 0.85 -14.52 1.66
C PHE A 220 0.75 -15.22 3.01
N LYS A 221 -0.45 -15.70 3.35
CA LYS A 221 -0.76 -16.46 4.57
C LYS A 221 -1.87 -17.48 4.26
N ALA A 222 -1.85 -18.64 4.90
CA ALA A 222 -2.85 -19.69 4.66
C ALA A 222 -3.24 -20.44 5.95
N PRO A 223 -4.49 -20.95 6.05
CA PRO A 223 -4.95 -21.68 7.22
C PRO A 223 -4.36 -23.10 7.33
N SER A 224 -3.62 -23.59 6.33
CA SER A 224 -2.88 -24.85 6.40
C SER A 224 -1.67 -24.86 5.46
N THR A 225 -0.81 -25.86 5.64
CA THR A 225 0.38 -26.10 4.81
C THR A 225 0.06 -26.82 3.48
N LEU A 226 -1.21 -27.12 3.20
CA LEU A 226 -1.65 -27.87 1.99
C LEU A 226 -1.49 -27.10 0.67
N GLY A 227 -0.94 -25.89 0.69
CA GLY A 227 -0.80 -25.00 -0.46
C GLY A 227 -1.76 -23.81 -0.34
N ALA A 228 -1.23 -22.60 -0.49
CA ALA A 228 -2.00 -21.37 -0.41
C ALA A 228 -2.58 -21.00 -1.79
N PHE A 229 -1.71 -20.94 -2.81
CA PHE A 229 -2.03 -20.45 -4.15
C PHE A 229 -1.27 -21.22 -5.23
N VAL A 230 -1.78 -21.19 -6.45
CA VAL A 230 -1.02 -21.48 -7.68
C VAL A 230 -0.88 -20.19 -8.47
N VAL A 231 0.35 -19.90 -8.90
CA VAL A 231 0.65 -18.80 -9.83
C VAL A 231 1.02 -19.41 -11.17
N LYS A 232 0.34 -18.98 -12.23
CA LYS A 232 0.62 -19.30 -13.64
C LYS A 232 1.03 -18.01 -14.34
N ASP A 233 2.05 -18.04 -15.19
CA ASP A 233 2.55 -16.88 -15.92
C ASP A 233 2.21 -16.96 -17.43
N SER A 234 2.44 -15.89 -18.19
CA SER A 234 2.07 -15.82 -19.61
C SER A 234 2.94 -16.70 -20.52
N SER A 235 4.08 -17.21 -20.04
CA SER A 235 4.88 -18.23 -20.73
C SER A 235 4.39 -19.66 -20.48
N GLY A 236 3.38 -19.84 -19.60
CA GLY A 236 2.86 -21.13 -19.17
C GLY A 236 3.58 -21.73 -17.95
N LYS A 237 4.55 -21.00 -17.37
CA LYS A 237 5.27 -21.38 -16.15
C LYS A 237 4.28 -21.44 -14.98
N SER A 238 4.38 -22.47 -14.15
CA SER A 238 3.48 -22.68 -13.01
C SER A 238 4.26 -22.88 -11.71
N LYS A 239 3.84 -22.21 -10.63
CA LYS A 239 4.45 -22.31 -9.31
C LYS A 239 3.37 -22.36 -8.22
N ARG A 240 3.38 -23.42 -7.42
CA ARG A 240 2.60 -23.52 -6.18
C ARG A 240 3.29 -22.73 -5.07
N LEU A 241 2.54 -21.86 -4.40
CA LEU A 241 2.91 -21.23 -3.13
C LEU A 241 2.31 -22.09 -2.01
N GLY A 242 3.14 -22.54 -1.07
CA GLY A 242 2.70 -23.28 0.11
C GLY A 242 3.27 -22.64 1.36
N ALA A 243 2.45 -22.50 2.39
CA ALA A 243 2.90 -22.02 3.69
C ALA A 243 3.69 -23.13 4.40
N LYS A 244 4.83 -22.77 5.00
CA LYS A 244 5.58 -23.58 5.96
C LYS A 244 4.81 -23.71 7.28
N SER A 245 3.96 -22.75 7.63
CA SER A 245 3.20 -22.76 8.89
C SER A 245 1.79 -22.20 8.73
N ALA A 246 0.82 -22.87 9.35
CA ALA A 246 -0.57 -22.42 9.36
C ALA A 246 -0.70 -21.07 10.08
N ASP A 247 -1.51 -20.18 9.50
CA ASP A 247 -1.82 -18.85 10.00
C ASP A 247 -0.62 -17.92 10.29
N GLN A 248 0.54 -18.18 9.67
CA GLN A 248 1.66 -17.23 9.63
C GLN A 248 1.71 -16.50 8.28
N TRP A 249 2.29 -15.30 8.27
CA TRP A 249 2.64 -14.61 7.03
C TRP A 249 4.02 -15.04 6.54
N GLU A 250 4.14 -15.19 5.23
CA GLU A 250 5.37 -15.61 4.57
C GLU A 250 5.59 -14.77 3.31
N ILE A 251 6.82 -14.31 3.13
CA ILE A 251 7.30 -13.76 1.87
C ILE A 251 7.91 -14.91 1.07
N SER A 252 7.45 -15.11 -0.17
CA SER A 252 8.00 -16.16 -1.04
C SER A 252 9.46 -15.86 -1.41
N PRO A 253 10.27 -16.89 -1.69
CA PRO A 253 11.47 -16.72 -2.50
C PRO A 253 11.14 -15.98 -3.81
N PRO A 254 12.11 -15.26 -4.42
CA PRO A 254 11.89 -14.61 -5.71
C PRO A 254 11.63 -15.66 -6.79
N ILE A 255 10.59 -15.42 -7.59
CA ILE A 255 10.21 -16.24 -8.74
C ILE A 255 10.29 -15.34 -9.96
N ALA A 256 11.11 -15.72 -10.93
CA ALA A 256 11.10 -15.07 -12.24
C ALA A 256 9.77 -15.40 -12.95
N LEU A 257 8.98 -14.41 -13.35
CA LEU A 257 7.67 -14.59 -13.99
C LEU A 257 7.46 -13.62 -15.16
N HIS A 258 6.86 -14.11 -16.23
CA HIS A 258 6.40 -13.28 -17.35
C HIS A 258 4.94 -12.83 -17.19
N PHE A 259 4.66 -11.54 -17.36
CA PHE A 259 3.32 -10.97 -17.17
C PHE A 259 2.47 -11.05 -18.46
N PRO A 260 1.13 -11.11 -18.37
CA PRO A 260 0.31 -11.14 -17.16
C PRO A 260 0.38 -12.45 -16.38
N ILE A 261 0.31 -12.35 -15.05
CA ILE A 261 0.25 -13.51 -14.14
C ILE A 261 -1.18 -13.78 -13.69
N HIS A 262 -1.50 -15.05 -13.49
CA HIS A 262 -2.76 -15.57 -12.98
C HIS A 262 -2.51 -16.27 -11.64
N ILE A 263 -3.14 -15.78 -10.58
CA ILE A 263 -3.02 -16.28 -9.20
C ILE A 263 -4.37 -16.90 -8.82
N GLU A 264 -4.34 -18.12 -8.28
CA GLU A 264 -5.54 -18.93 -8.02
C GLU A 264 -5.44 -19.55 -6.61
N SER A 265 -6.46 -19.38 -5.77
CA SER A 265 -6.46 -19.86 -4.38
C SER A 265 -6.74 -21.34 -4.30
N LEU A 266 -5.85 -22.08 -3.62
CA LEU A 266 -6.01 -23.51 -3.32
C LEU A 266 -6.84 -23.78 -2.06
N LEU A 267 -7.11 -22.74 -1.25
CA LEU A 267 -7.86 -22.85 -0.01
C LEU A 267 -8.84 -21.68 0.15
N PRO A 268 -9.99 -21.88 0.81
CA PRO A 268 -10.73 -20.77 1.41
C PRO A 268 -9.89 -20.13 2.53
N ASN A 269 -10.13 -18.85 2.81
CA ASN A 269 -9.45 -18.03 3.82
C ASN A 269 -7.93 -17.83 3.62
N ALA A 270 -7.32 -18.31 2.53
CA ALA A 270 -5.97 -17.91 2.17
C ALA A 270 -5.91 -16.40 1.89
N LEU A 271 -4.82 -15.75 2.30
CA LEU A 271 -4.63 -14.31 2.28
C LEU A 271 -3.45 -13.94 1.37
N LEU A 272 -3.64 -12.90 0.56
CA LEU A 272 -2.54 -12.17 -0.10
C LEU A 272 -2.42 -10.79 0.53
N GLY A 273 -1.18 -10.37 0.81
CA GLY A 273 -0.84 -9.07 1.37
C GLY A 273 -0.21 -8.10 0.38
N GLY A 274 0.33 -8.61 -0.73
CA GLY A 274 0.92 -7.81 -1.80
C GLY A 274 1.93 -8.60 -2.64
N TYR A 275 2.53 -7.90 -3.59
CA TYR A 275 3.58 -8.43 -4.48
C TYR A 275 4.75 -7.47 -4.51
N ILE A 276 5.98 -7.99 -4.46
CA ILE A 276 7.21 -7.23 -4.70
C ILE A 276 7.75 -7.64 -6.07
N ILE A 277 7.59 -6.77 -7.06
CA ILE A 277 7.88 -7.00 -8.49
C ILE A 277 9.04 -6.10 -8.90
N THR A 278 10.22 -6.70 -9.07
CA THR A 278 11.52 -6.00 -9.14
C THR A 278 12.42 -6.55 -10.27
N GLN A 279 13.49 -5.82 -10.58
CA GLN A 279 14.57 -6.23 -11.49
C GLN A 279 15.95 -5.84 -10.91
N LYS A 280 17.04 -6.24 -11.57
CA LYS A 280 18.38 -5.79 -11.21
C LYS A 280 18.63 -4.38 -11.75
N GLY A 281 19.01 -3.44 -10.88
CA GLY A 281 19.31 -2.04 -11.26
C GLY A 281 18.07 -1.16 -11.44
N ASP A 282 16.92 -1.61 -10.95
CA ASP A 282 15.60 -1.09 -11.28
C ASP A 282 15.24 0.30 -10.72
N SER A 283 14.32 0.97 -11.43
CA SER A 283 13.71 2.24 -11.00
C SER A 283 12.19 2.08 -10.82
N TYR A 284 11.66 2.58 -9.70
CA TYR A 284 10.24 2.51 -9.39
C TYR A 284 9.76 3.55 -8.36
N VAL A 285 8.45 3.79 -8.35
CA VAL A 285 7.75 4.57 -7.32
C VAL A 285 6.59 3.76 -6.74
N VAL A 286 6.79 3.24 -5.53
CA VAL A 286 5.80 2.48 -4.76
C VAL A 286 4.75 3.44 -4.20
N ASN A 287 3.48 3.08 -4.38
CA ASN A 287 2.33 3.79 -3.82
C ASN A 287 1.78 3.01 -2.60
N LEU A 288 1.90 3.62 -1.41
CA LEU A 288 1.35 3.13 -0.12
C LEU A 288 0.33 4.14 0.43
N GLY A 289 -0.47 4.73 -0.47
CA GLY A 289 -1.56 5.63 -0.14
C GLY A 289 -2.83 4.86 0.25
N ILE A 290 -3.43 5.20 1.41
CA ILE A 290 -4.63 4.53 1.94
C ILE A 290 -5.71 5.57 2.25
N ASN A 291 -6.88 5.48 1.62
CA ASN A 291 -7.96 6.46 1.81
C ASN A 291 -8.40 6.55 3.29
N GLY A 292 -8.31 7.77 3.86
CA GLY A 292 -8.67 8.04 5.24
C GLY A 292 -7.65 7.59 6.29
N ALA A 293 -6.40 7.33 5.90
CA ALA A 293 -5.31 6.96 6.81
C ALA A 293 -4.73 8.14 7.58
N ARG A 294 -4.23 7.85 8.79
CA ARG A 294 -3.58 8.75 9.72
C ARG A 294 -2.12 8.33 9.92
N SER A 295 -1.29 9.25 10.42
CA SER A 295 0.14 9.02 10.68
C SER A 295 0.47 7.87 11.65
N ASP A 296 -0.52 7.39 12.43
CA ASP A 296 -0.41 6.26 13.36
C ASP A 296 -0.87 4.91 12.78
N LEU A 297 -1.36 4.86 11.53
CA LEU A 297 -1.95 3.63 10.96
C LEU A 297 -0.96 2.44 10.88
N TYR A 298 0.33 2.71 10.69
CA TYR A 298 1.39 1.69 10.65
C TYR A 298 1.49 0.85 11.94
N GLN A 299 0.98 1.36 13.06
CA GLN A 299 0.97 0.64 14.34
C GLN A 299 0.02 -0.57 14.33
N LYS A 300 -0.89 -0.65 13.36
CA LYS A 300 -1.75 -1.83 13.12
C LYS A 300 -1.10 -2.91 12.24
N TRP A 301 0.05 -2.62 11.63
CA TRP A 301 0.76 -3.59 10.78
C TRP A 301 1.60 -4.54 11.62
N GLU A 302 1.85 -5.75 11.13
CA GLU A 302 2.64 -6.74 11.84
C GLU A 302 4.12 -6.35 11.78
N GLN A 303 4.70 -6.02 12.95
CA GLN A 303 5.94 -5.23 13.02
C GLN A 303 7.19 -5.96 12.51
N GLY A 304 7.22 -7.30 12.45
CA GLY A 304 8.26 -8.02 11.72
C GLY A 304 8.04 -7.93 10.20
N LEU A 305 6.85 -8.33 9.77
CA LEU A 305 6.47 -8.50 8.38
C LEU A 305 6.60 -7.22 7.54
N TRP A 306 5.95 -6.10 7.92
CA TRP A 306 5.99 -4.89 7.08
C TRP A 306 7.40 -4.31 6.98
N GLN A 307 8.24 -4.57 7.98
CA GLN A 307 9.63 -4.12 8.04
C GLN A 307 10.53 -5.00 7.15
N GLU A 308 10.26 -6.32 7.06
CA GLU A 308 10.91 -7.21 6.09
C GLU A 308 10.50 -6.85 4.64
N GLU A 309 9.19 -6.67 4.39
CA GLU A 309 8.64 -6.26 3.09
C GLU A 309 9.26 -4.95 2.60
N LEU A 310 9.32 -3.92 3.46
CA LEU A 310 9.92 -2.63 3.12
C LEU A 310 11.45 -2.72 3.03
N GLY A 311 12.10 -3.48 3.91
CA GLY A 311 13.57 -3.65 3.92
C GLY A 311 14.09 -4.19 2.59
N GLY A 312 13.35 -5.14 1.99
CA GLY A 312 13.66 -5.72 0.68
C GLY A 312 13.61 -4.77 -0.53
N LEU A 313 13.28 -3.49 -0.35
CA LEU A 313 13.12 -2.50 -1.44
C LEU A 313 14.32 -1.55 -1.66
N ASP A 314 15.34 -1.55 -0.80
CA ASP A 314 16.59 -0.74 -0.94
C ASP A 314 16.37 0.67 -1.55
N CYS A 315 15.56 1.49 -0.86
CA CYS A 315 15.03 2.78 -1.33
C CYS A 315 16.06 3.92 -1.23
N ASP A 316 16.00 4.88 -2.17
CA ASP A 316 16.81 6.11 -2.15
C ASP A 316 16.05 7.31 -1.55
N LEU A 317 14.72 7.30 -1.58
CA LEU A 317 13.84 8.34 -1.05
C LEU A 317 12.56 7.72 -0.47
N ILE A 318 12.14 8.19 0.70
CA ILE A 318 10.83 7.89 1.28
C ILE A 318 10.07 9.21 1.47
N ILE A 319 8.94 9.34 0.77
CA ILE A 319 8.00 10.45 0.92
C ILE A 319 6.87 10.00 1.86
N ILE A 320 6.51 10.85 2.81
CA ILE A 320 5.43 10.57 3.77
C ILE A 320 4.42 11.73 3.77
N SER A 321 3.18 11.43 3.36
CA SER A 321 2.08 12.38 3.15
C SER A 321 0.88 12.03 4.03
N TYR A 322 1.00 12.30 5.33
CA TYR A 322 -0.07 12.18 6.32
C TYR A 322 -0.42 13.55 6.94
N GLY A 323 -1.30 13.58 7.94
CA GLY A 323 -1.73 14.80 8.62
C GLY A 323 -3.13 15.28 8.22
N SER A 324 -3.61 14.96 7.02
CA SER A 324 -4.95 15.43 6.59
C SER A 324 -6.07 14.84 7.46
N ASN A 325 -6.01 13.53 7.72
CA ASN A 325 -6.98 12.83 8.56
C ASN A 325 -6.72 13.02 10.06
N ASP A 326 -5.46 13.26 10.46
CA ASP A 326 -5.10 13.64 11.83
C ASP A 326 -5.72 14.99 12.22
N ALA A 327 -5.81 15.92 11.26
CA ALA A 327 -6.45 17.22 11.42
C ALA A 327 -7.99 17.20 11.35
N ILE A 328 -8.66 16.08 11.09
CA ILE A 328 -10.15 16.04 11.04
C ILE A 328 -10.77 16.23 12.43
N SER A 329 -10.09 15.77 13.49
CA SER A 329 -10.55 15.97 14.86
C SER A 329 -10.56 17.47 15.24
N PRO A 330 -11.58 17.96 15.99
CA PRO A 330 -11.59 19.35 16.47
C PRO A 330 -10.52 19.65 17.54
N THR A 331 -9.87 18.61 18.08
CA THR A 331 -8.74 18.68 19.02
C THR A 331 -7.66 17.67 18.63
N ILE A 332 -6.39 17.99 18.84
CA ILE A 332 -5.27 17.07 18.62
C ILE A 332 -4.22 17.17 19.74
N ASN A 333 -3.70 16.03 20.18
CA ASN A 333 -2.50 15.95 21.00
C ASN A 333 -1.26 15.99 20.09
N THR A 334 -0.73 17.19 19.84
CA THR A 334 0.44 17.40 18.96
C THR A 334 1.69 16.68 19.47
N LYS A 335 1.86 16.52 20.79
CA LYS A 335 2.97 15.76 21.39
C LYS A 335 2.91 14.29 20.99
N LEU A 336 1.76 13.64 21.17
CA LEU A 336 1.56 12.24 20.77
C LEU A 336 1.67 12.05 19.25
N TYR A 337 1.13 12.98 18.46
CA TYR A 337 1.28 13.00 17.00
C TYR A 337 2.75 13.00 16.58
N LYS A 338 3.56 13.94 17.11
CA LYS A 338 5.00 13.98 16.84
C LYS A 338 5.73 12.73 17.35
N GLN A 339 5.39 12.20 18.52
CA GLN A 339 6.02 10.99 19.07
C GLN A 339 5.76 9.74 18.21
N ASN A 340 4.51 9.51 17.79
CA ASN A 340 4.14 8.38 16.93
C ASN A 340 4.81 8.48 15.54
N PHE A 341 4.84 9.68 14.96
CA PHE A 341 5.38 9.90 13.62
C PHE A 341 6.93 9.93 13.63
N ALA A 342 7.57 10.50 14.65
CA ALA A 342 9.02 10.35 14.88
C ALA A 342 9.43 8.88 15.00
N THR A 343 8.64 8.06 15.73
CA THR A 343 8.89 6.62 15.85
C THR A 343 8.85 5.93 14.48
N PHE A 344 7.88 6.30 13.63
CA PHE A 344 7.81 5.79 12.25
C PHE A 344 9.04 6.21 11.42
N ILE A 345 9.38 7.50 11.40
CA ILE A 345 10.53 8.05 10.66
C ILE A 345 11.84 7.36 11.08
N ARG A 346 12.06 7.16 12.38
CA ARG A 346 13.26 6.50 12.92
C ARG A 346 13.32 5.02 12.57
N THR A 347 12.19 4.32 12.49
CA THR A 347 12.14 2.95 11.96
C THR A 347 12.44 2.93 10.46
N LEU A 348 11.86 3.84 9.67
CA LEU A 348 12.16 3.95 8.23
C LEU A 348 13.65 4.22 7.97
N ARG A 349 14.29 5.14 8.71
CA ARG A 349 15.75 5.40 8.62
C ARG A 349 16.61 4.18 8.98
N LYS A 350 16.15 3.30 9.88
CA LYS A 350 16.86 2.05 10.20
C LYS A 350 16.75 0.99 9.10
N LEU A 351 15.57 0.86 8.50
CA LEU A 351 15.29 -0.13 7.45
C LEU A 351 15.88 0.28 6.10
N GLN A 352 15.93 1.59 5.83
CA GLN A 352 16.42 2.16 4.59
C GLN A 352 17.52 3.20 4.89
N PRO A 353 18.71 2.76 5.33
CA PRO A 353 19.77 3.65 5.85
C PRO A 353 20.40 4.57 4.80
N LYS A 354 20.15 4.36 3.50
CA LYS A 354 20.55 5.25 2.40
C LYS A 354 19.46 6.25 2.01
N ALA A 355 18.21 6.05 2.45
CA ALA A 355 17.09 6.84 1.99
C ALA A 355 17.11 8.24 2.63
N SER A 356 16.89 9.27 1.80
CA SER A 356 16.41 10.56 2.31
C SER A 356 14.96 10.42 2.75
N ILE A 357 14.56 11.13 3.80
CA ILE A 357 13.15 11.25 4.21
C ILE A 357 12.61 12.60 3.74
N LEU A 358 11.38 12.61 3.24
CA LEU A 358 10.65 13.83 2.89
C LEU A 358 9.24 13.79 3.50
N LEU A 359 8.93 14.78 4.34
CA LEU A 359 7.56 14.99 4.83
C LEU A 359 6.82 15.94 3.87
N LEU A 360 5.72 15.45 3.30
CA LEU A 360 4.85 16.21 2.40
C LEU A 360 3.64 16.72 3.19
N GLY A 361 3.69 18.00 3.58
CA GLY A 361 2.66 18.66 4.40
C GLY A 361 1.31 18.72 3.70
N ALA A 362 0.25 18.26 4.40
CA ALA A 362 -1.10 18.17 3.86
C ALA A 362 -1.74 19.56 3.56
N PRO A 363 -2.55 19.69 2.48
CA PRO A 363 -3.30 20.91 2.18
C PRO A 363 -4.41 21.19 3.21
N GLN A 364 -4.94 22.42 3.24
CA GLN A 364 -5.92 22.83 4.25
C GLN A 364 -7.16 21.93 4.31
N VAL A 365 -7.40 21.35 5.49
CA VAL A 365 -8.50 20.43 5.74
C VAL A 365 -9.78 21.22 5.97
N ARG A 366 -10.71 21.19 5.00
CA ARG A 366 -12.01 21.86 5.09
C ARG A 366 -13.15 20.86 5.23
N LEU A 367 -13.95 21.02 6.28
CA LEU A 367 -15.05 20.14 6.64
C LEU A 367 -16.40 20.74 6.22
N LYS A 368 -17.23 19.93 5.56
CA LYS A 368 -18.58 20.30 5.11
C LYS A 368 -19.52 20.44 6.30
N GLN A 369 -20.11 21.62 6.47
CA GLN A 369 -21.07 21.91 7.52
C GLN A 369 -22.50 21.52 7.11
N LYS A 370 -23.42 21.41 8.09
CA LYS A 370 -24.86 21.18 7.83
C LYS A 370 -25.49 22.24 6.92
N SER A 371 -24.93 23.45 6.90
CA SER A 371 -25.30 24.56 6.01
C SER A 371 -24.83 24.39 4.55
N GLY A 372 -24.05 23.35 4.24
CA GLY A 372 -23.41 23.15 2.94
C GLY A 372 -22.13 23.98 2.70
N SER A 373 -21.77 24.87 3.63
CA SER A 373 -20.50 25.60 3.60
C SER A 373 -19.31 24.73 4.03
N TYR A 374 -18.09 25.11 3.63
CA TYR A 374 -16.86 24.42 3.99
C TYR A 374 -15.99 25.31 4.89
N VAL A 375 -15.77 24.85 6.13
CA VAL A 375 -15.01 25.56 7.17
C VAL A 375 -13.72 24.78 7.46
N GLN A 376 -12.61 25.47 7.70
CA GLN A 376 -11.34 24.83 8.02
C GLN A 376 -11.42 24.09 9.38
N SER A 377 -10.76 22.95 9.50
CA SER A 377 -10.70 22.22 10.78
C SER A 377 -9.86 22.97 11.81
N LYS A 378 -10.32 22.98 13.06
CA LYS A 378 -9.68 23.67 14.19
C LYS A 378 -8.26 23.18 14.45
N SER A 379 -7.99 21.89 14.23
CA SER A 379 -6.67 21.30 14.47
C SER A 379 -5.68 21.51 13.33
N TYR A 380 -6.10 21.98 12.14
CA TYR A 380 -5.27 21.93 10.94
C TYR A 380 -3.92 22.64 11.09
N GLU A 381 -3.90 23.89 11.57
CA GLU A 381 -2.65 24.63 11.77
C GLU A 381 -1.74 23.95 12.81
N SER A 382 -2.34 23.38 13.87
CA SER A 382 -1.60 22.60 14.88
C SER A 382 -0.95 21.34 14.30
N VAL A 383 -1.58 20.68 13.30
CA VAL A 383 -0.97 19.55 12.59
C VAL A 383 0.10 20.02 11.61
N ARG A 384 -0.18 21.07 10.81
CA ARG A 384 0.74 21.65 9.84
C ARG A 384 2.06 22.06 10.51
N ASN A 385 1.97 22.83 11.59
CA ASN A 385 3.12 23.26 12.38
C ASN A 385 3.82 22.07 13.04
N ALA A 386 3.09 21.15 13.67
CA ALA A 386 3.71 19.96 14.28
C ALA A 386 4.43 19.06 13.26
N THR A 387 3.98 19.02 11.99
CA THR A 387 4.65 18.32 10.89
C THR A 387 5.93 19.04 10.44
N LYS A 388 5.90 20.38 10.35
CA LYS A 388 7.07 21.20 10.01
C LYS A 388 8.13 21.14 11.12
N ASP A 389 7.73 21.20 12.38
CA ASP A 389 8.62 21.00 13.52
C ASP A 389 9.18 19.58 13.56
N LEU A 390 8.37 18.56 13.25
CA LEU A 390 8.84 17.16 13.17
C LEU A 390 9.88 16.99 12.05
N ALA A 391 9.67 17.62 10.90
CA ALA A 391 10.64 17.58 9.80
C ALA A 391 11.99 18.20 10.22
N LYS A 392 11.95 19.25 11.06
CA LYS A 392 13.13 19.86 11.64
C LYS A 392 13.80 18.98 12.71
N ASP A 393 13.02 18.40 13.61
CA ASP A 393 13.53 17.56 14.71
C ASP A 393 14.17 16.25 14.19
N GLU A 394 13.59 15.64 13.16
CA GLU A 394 14.09 14.40 12.52
C GLU A 394 15.02 14.67 11.31
N LYS A 395 15.44 15.92 11.11
CA LYS A 395 16.26 16.40 9.98
C LYS A 395 15.84 15.86 8.61
N SER A 396 14.57 15.92 8.25
CA SER A 396 14.09 15.49 6.93
C SER A 396 13.96 16.65 5.96
N LEU A 397 13.83 16.34 4.67
CA LEU A 397 13.26 17.29 3.72
C LEU A 397 11.80 17.61 4.07
N TYR A 398 11.34 18.81 3.74
CA TYR A 398 9.96 19.24 3.93
C TYR A 398 9.44 19.98 2.69
N PHE A 399 8.29 19.59 2.19
CA PHE A 399 7.55 20.31 1.15
C PHE A 399 6.11 20.50 1.62
N ASP A 400 5.57 21.71 1.54
CA ASP A 400 4.24 22.04 2.06
C ASP A 400 3.25 22.26 0.91
N MET A 401 2.27 21.36 0.78
CA MET A 401 1.22 21.51 -0.25
C MET A 401 0.36 22.76 -0.03
N GLN A 402 0.18 23.20 1.22
CA GLN A 402 -0.62 24.38 1.52
C GLN A 402 0.14 25.67 1.21
N GLU A 403 1.44 25.71 1.46
CA GLU A 403 2.28 26.86 1.08
C GLU A 403 2.30 27.03 -0.44
N LEU A 404 2.49 25.94 -1.21
CA LEU A 404 2.37 25.96 -2.67
C LEU A 404 0.99 26.47 -3.12
N ILE A 405 -0.10 26.06 -2.45
CA ILE A 405 -1.45 26.53 -2.78
C ILE A 405 -1.57 28.04 -2.56
N ASP A 406 -1.06 28.56 -1.45
CA ASP A 406 -1.23 29.97 -1.08
C ASP A 406 -0.29 30.90 -1.86
N GLU A 407 0.99 30.56 -2.01
CA GLU A 407 1.97 31.34 -2.81
C GLU A 407 1.66 31.35 -4.32
N SER A 408 0.89 30.36 -4.79
CA SER A 408 0.35 30.36 -6.16
C SER A 408 -1.04 31.01 -6.28
N GLY A 409 -1.58 31.59 -5.20
CA GLY A 409 -2.77 32.46 -5.18
C GLY A 409 -3.99 31.93 -4.40
N GLY A 410 -3.80 30.94 -3.53
CA GLY A 410 -4.78 30.48 -2.55
C GLY A 410 -5.84 29.50 -3.08
N LYS A 411 -6.43 28.72 -2.14
CA LYS A 411 -7.37 27.63 -2.48
C LYS A 411 -8.59 28.09 -3.30
N GLN A 412 -9.07 29.32 -3.15
CA GLN A 412 -10.20 29.82 -3.96
C GLN A 412 -9.83 29.98 -5.44
N LYS A 413 -8.60 30.42 -5.75
CA LYS A 413 -8.07 30.45 -7.12
C LYS A 413 -7.91 29.03 -7.66
N TRP A 414 -7.37 28.11 -6.87
CA TRP A 414 -7.28 26.68 -7.25
C TRP A 414 -8.64 26.04 -7.53
N ILE A 415 -9.68 26.38 -6.76
CA ILE A 415 -11.06 25.91 -7.02
C ILE A 415 -11.59 26.47 -8.34
N ALA A 416 -11.37 27.76 -8.63
CA ALA A 416 -11.77 28.36 -9.90
C ALA A 416 -10.98 27.82 -11.11
N GLN A 417 -9.72 27.43 -10.90
CA GLN A 417 -8.80 26.88 -11.91
C GLN A 417 -8.89 25.35 -12.08
N ALA A 418 -9.90 24.69 -11.49
CA ALA A 418 -10.07 23.23 -11.54
C ALA A 418 -8.92 22.41 -10.92
N LEU A 419 -8.14 22.99 -10.01
CA LEU A 419 -7.01 22.35 -9.30
C LEU A 419 -7.39 21.82 -7.91
N SER A 420 -8.37 22.42 -7.22
CA SER A 420 -8.80 22.00 -5.87
C SER A 420 -10.31 21.79 -5.78
N LYS A 421 -10.75 20.87 -4.91
CA LYS A 421 -12.14 20.77 -4.45
C LYS A 421 -12.36 21.73 -3.26
N GLN A 422 -13.61 21.85 -2.81
CA GLN A 422 -13.99 22.73 -1.69
C GLN A 422 -13.66 22.13 -0.30
N ASP A 423 -13.49 20.82 -0.23
CA ASP A 423 -13.05 20.06 0.94
C ASP A 423 -11.51 20.01 1.01
N VAL A 424 -10.95 19.00 1.68
CA VAL A 424 -9.51 18.75 1.75
C VAL A 424 -8.88 18.38 0.38
N HIS A 425 -9.62 17.76 -0.53
CA HIS A 425 -9.05 17.08 -1.69
C HIS A 425 -8.65 18.05 -2.82
N LEU A 426 -7.64 17.65 -3.59
CA LEU A 426 -7.33 18.25 -4.88
C LEU A 426 -8.09 17.54 -6.02
N THR A 427 -8.02 18.10 -7.22
CA THR A 427 -8.34 17.38 -8.46
C THR A 427 -7.10 16.63 -8.97
N PRO A 428 -7.23 15.71 -9.96
CA PRO A 428 -6.06 15.11 -10.62
C PRO A 428 -5.04 16.15 -11.10
N TYR A 429 -5.52 17.29 -11.62
CA TYR A 429 -4.67 18.39 -12.09
C TYR A 429 -3.96 19.14 -10.95
N GLY A 430 -4.60 19.29 -9.79
CA GLY A 430 -3.94 19.85 -8.60
C GLY A 430 -2.88 18.91 -8.02
N TYR A 431 -3.17 17.60 -7.94
CA TYR A 431 -2.18 16.60 -7.56
C TYR A 431 -0.99 16.55 -8.53
N LYS A 432 -1.25 16.68 -9.84
CA LYS A 432 -0.18 16.85 -10.84
C LYS A 432 0.65 18.10 -10.54
N LEU A 433 0.03 19.26 -10.34
CA LEU A 433 0.75 20.52 -10.05
C LEU A 433 1.64 20.42 -8.80
N VAL A 434 1.16 19.77 -7.73
CA VAL A 434 1.97 19.48 -6.53
C VAL A 434 3.20 18.65 -6.88
N ALA A 435 3.02 17.55 -7.62
CA ALA A 435 4.11 16.63 -7.96
C ALA A 435 5.11 17.22 -8.99
N GLU A 436 4.63 18.03 -9.95
CA GLU A 436 5.49 18.80 -10.87
C GLU A 436 6.38 19.79 -10.07
N SER A 437 5.80 20.50 -9.10
CA SER A 437 6.53 21.40 -8.20
C SER A 437 7.56 20.66 -7.32
N LEU A 438 7.16 19.54 -6.73
CA LEU A 438 8.04 18.70 -5.90
C LEU A 438 9.21 18.12 -6.72
N ALA A 439 8.95 17.59 -7.92
CA ALA A 439 9.97 17.04 -8.81
C ALA A 439 10.95 18.12 -9.31
N LEU A 440 10.46 19.33 -9.60
CA LEU A 440 11.28 20.48 -9.94
C LEU A 440 12.26 20.81 -8.81
N HIS A 441 11.77 21.02 -7.59
CA HIS A 441 12.59 21.45 -6.48
C HIS A 441 13.56 20.37 -5.98
N LEU A 442 13.18 19.09 -6.04
CA LEU A 442 14.11 17.96 -5.81
C LEU A 442 15.29 17.99 -6.80
N LYS A 443 15.03 18.19 -8.10
CA LYS A 443 16.09 18.32 -9.11
C LYS A 443 16.95 19.56 -8.90
N GLU A 444 16.36 20.70 -8.56
CA GLU A 444 17.12 21.91 -8.26
C GLU A 444 18.02 21.76 -7.04
N LEU A 445 17.53 21.16 -5.94
CA LEU A 445 18.32 20.93 -4.73
C LEU A 445 19.47 19.96 -5.01
N ALA A 446 19.21 18.89 -5.77
CA ALA A 446 20.26 17.96 -6.23
C ALA A 446 21.33 18.67 -7.08
N GLN A 447 20.95 19.58 -7.99
CA GLN A 447 21.89 20.38 -8.77
C GLN A 447 22.68 21.39 -7.90
N LYS A 448 22.05 21.99 -6.87
CA LYS A 448 22.70 22.88 -5.90
C LYS A 448 23.76 22.11 -5.09
N HIS A 449 23.51 20.84 -4.74
CA HIS A 449 24.49 19.96 -4.11
C HIS A 449 25.61 19.55 -5.07
N ALA A 450 25.31 19.14 -6.30
CA ALA A 450 26.32 18.77 -7.28
C ALA A 450 27.32 19.91 -7.61
N LYS A 451 26.87 21.17 -7.53
CA LYS A 451 27.71 22.37 -7.72
C LYS A 451 28.52 22.80 -6.50
N LYS A 452 28.22 22.27 -5.30
CA LYS A 452 28.99 22.47 -4.07
C LYS A 452 29.72 21.17 -3.72
N PRO A 453 30.91 20.90 -4.28
CA PRO A 453 31.67 19.72 -3.89
C PRO A 453 31.90 19.74 -2.38
N SER A 454 31.42 18.70 -1.70
CA SER A 454 31.56 18.56 -0.25
C SER A 454 33.03 18.70 0.13
N LYS A 455 33.31 19.54 1.13
CA LYS A 455 34.59 19.50 1.86
C LYS A 455 34.64 18.16 2.58
N LYS A 456 35.11 17.10 1.89
CA LYS A 456 35.21 15.75 2.43
C LYS A 456 35.89 15.81 3.81
N ALA A 457 35.19 15.33 4.83
CA ALA A 457 35.87 14.76 5.98
C ALA A 457 36.84 13.69 5.44
N LYS A 458 38.09 13.68 5.91
CA LYS A 458 39.02 12.60 5.57
C LYS A 458 38.37 11.28 6.01
N PRO A 459 38.44 10.20 5.21
CA PRO A 459 38.32 8.86 5.76
C PRO A 459 39.35 8.73 6.88
N GLN A 460 38.90 8.38 8.08
CA GLN A 460 39.83 7.82 9.06
C GLN A 460 40.10 6.38 8.61
N GLU A 461 41.34 6.10 8.23
CA GLU A 461 41.81 4.73 8.11
C GLU A 461 41.80 4.11 9.51
N SER A 462 40.78 3.31 9.79
CA SER A 462 40.79 2.39 10.93
C SER A 462 41.89 1.36 10.68
N LYS A 463 43.07 1.58 11.29
CA LYS A 463 44.21 0.67 11.22
C LYS A 463 43.75 -0.77 11.54
N PRO A 464 44.31 -1.79 10.86
CA PRO A 464 44.19 -3.17 11.33
C PRO A 464 44.70 -3.27 12.78
N LEU A 465 43.96 -4.00 13.61
CA LEU A 465 44.45 -4.43 14.92
C LEU A 465 45.38 -5.62 14.71
N GLU A 466 46.69 -5.41 14.87
CA GLU A 466 47.66 -6.51 14.92
C GLU A 466 47.46 -7.34 16.19
N SER A 467 47.13 -8.62 16.01
CA SER A 467 47.00 -9.59 17.10
C SER A 467 48.37 -10.14 17.51
N THR A 468 49.14 -9.38 18.29
CA THR A 468 50.42 -9.83 18.83
C THR A 468 50.21 -10.73 20.05
N ASN A 469 50.33 -12.05 19.88
CA ASN A 469 51.20 -12.94 20.69
C ASN A 469 50.88 -14.44 20.51
N ALA A 470 51.74 -15.14 19.76
CA ALA A 470 52.08 -16.54 19.97
C ALA A 470 53.57 -16.72 19.57
N PRO A 471 54.40 -17.51 20.29
CA PRO A 471 55.85 -17.54 20.04
C PRO A 471 56.26 -18.21 18.73
N LYS A 472 57.47 -17.88 18.27
CA LYS A 472 58.13 -18.52 17.11
C LYS A 472 58.97 -19.71 17.53
N GLU A 473 58.89 -20.79 16.77
CA GLU A 473 60.00 -21.71 16.45
C GLU A 473 59.50 -22.69 15.36
N ALA A 474 60.30 -23.27 14.47
CA ALA A 474 61.42 -22.73 13.68
C ALA A 474 61.57 -23.66 12.46
N THR A 475 61.63 -23.15 11.23
CA THR A 475 61.68 -24.00 10.04
C THR A 475 63.10 -24.42 9.70
N GLN A 476 63.37 -25.73 9.62
CA GLN A 476 64.49 -26.25 8.85
C GLN A 476 64.04 -27.24 7.77
N THR A 477 64.42 -26.86 6.56
CA THR A 477 64.53 -27.58 5.29
C THR A 477 64.70 -29.11 5.38
N GLN A 478 63.85 -29.87 4.67
CA GLN A 478 64.24 -30.71 3.51
C GLN A 478 63.06 -31.56 2.98
N ALA A 479 63.20 -32.07 1.76
CA ALA A 479 62.27 -32.97 1.07
C ALA A 479 63.10 -33.90 0.14
N PRO A 480 62.54 -34.93 -0.52
CA PRO A 480 61.22 -35.59 -0.35
C PRO A 480 61.34 -37.13 -0.17
N LYS A 481 60.22 -37.86 0.03
CA LYS A 481 59.86 -39.10 -0.74
C LYS A 481 58.61 -39.87 -0.24
N ASN A 482 57.86 -40.39 -1.21
CA ASN A 482 57.12 -41.66 -1.31
C ASN A 482 56.32 -42.33 -0.16
N ALA A 483 55.12 -42.77 -0.58
CA ALA A 483 54.52 -44.10 -0.41
C ALA A 483 53.67 -44.46 0.85
N GLN A 484 52.36 -44.60 0.56
CA GLN A 484 51.50 -45.77 0.86
C GLN A 484 50.98 -46.07 2.30
N GLU A 485 49.91 -46.87 2.27
CA GLU A 485 49.32 -47.73 3.32
C GLU A 485 48.50 -47.10 4.48
N SER A 486 47.18 -47.23 4.32
CA SER A 486 46.22 -47.58 5.38
C SER A 486 46.34 -49.10 5.70
N PRO A 487 45.64 -49.71 6.69
CA PRO A 487 44.53 -49.18 7.51
C PRO A 487 44.54 -49.62 9.01
N ASN A 488 43.35 -49.55 9.63
CA ASN A 488 42.77 -50.49 10.62
C ASN A 488 42.55 -50.06 12.10
N THR A 489 41.27 -49.88 12.43
CA THR A 489 40.49 -50.32 13.61
C THR A 489 41.19 -50.74 14.93
N LYS A 490 40.66 -50.25 16.07
CA LYS A 490 39.84 -51.08 17.01
C LYS A 490 39.19 -50.31 18.18
N GLU A 491 38.02 -50.79 18.59
CA GLU A 491 37.34 -50.60 19.90
C GLU A 491 37.85 -51.71 20.89
N PRO A 492 37.60 -51.70 22.23
CA PRO A 492 36.23 -51.65 22.81
C PRO A 492 36.01 -51.10 24.26
N THR A 493 34.73 -50.83 24.58
CA THR A 493 33.99 -50.94 25.87
C THR A 493 34.67 -50.81 27.26
N ALA A 494 34.13 -49.94 28.13
CA ALA A 494 33.49 -50.30 29.44
C ALA A 494 32.89 -49.08 30.21
N THR A 495 31.91 -49.34 31.09
CA THR A 495 31.20 -48.42 32.03
C THR A 495 31.08 -49.13 33.42
N PRO A 496 30.54 -48.59 34.56
CA PRO A 496 29.61 -47.45 34.75
C PRO A 496 30.07 -46.43 35.88
N PRO A 497 29.26 -45.95 36.87
CA PRO A 497 28.83 -44.54 36.91
C PRO A 497 29.05 -43.77 38.25
N GLN A 498 28.75 -42.46 38.29
CA GLN A 498 28.51 -41.70 39.53
C GLN A 498 27.55 -40.48 39.34
N GLU A 499 27.17 -39.81 40.44
CA GLU A 499 25.88 -39.08 40.59
C GLU A 499 25.92 -37.53 40.54
N SER A 500 24.75 -36.96 40.20
CA SER A 500 24.11 -35.72 40.69
C SER A 500 24.89 -34.40 40.92
N GLN A 501 24.35 -33.28 40.40
CA GLN A 501 23.61 -32.27 41.20
C GLN A 501 23.00 -31.15 40.33
N GLN A 502 22.01 -30.41 40.86
CA GLN A 502 21.19 -29.40 40.16
C GLN A 502 20.53 -28.43 41.18
N LEU A 503 19.97 -27.28 40.73
CA LEU A 503 19.28 -26.17 41.47
C LEU A 503 20.21 -25.00 41.92
N PRO A 504 19.70 -23.80 42.30
CA PRO A 504 18.47 -23.05 41.89
C PRO A 504 18.76 -21.56 41.48
N PRO A 505 17.76 -20.73 41.10
CA PRO A 505 17.93 -19.29 40.77
C PRO A 505 17.81 -18.33 41.99
N PRO A 506 18.21 -17.04 41.87
CA PRO A 506 18.22 -16.07 42.98
C PRO A 506 16.88 -15.34 43.24
N GLN A 507 16.73 -14.79 44.46
CA GLN A 507 15.65 -13.88 44.91
C GLN A 507 16.23 -12.66 45.68
N ASP A 508 15.38 -11.66 45.95
CA ASP A 508 15.74 -10.39 46.59
C ASP A 508 16.21 -10.47 48.07
N PRO A 509 17.03 -9.52 48.54
CA PRO A 509 17.34 -9.29 49.95
C PRO A 509 16.28 -8.42 50.66
N ALA A 510 16.21 -8.55 51.99
CA ALA A 510 15.08 -8.08 52.81
C ALA A 510 15.12 -6.60 53.28
N GLN A 511 13.99 -6.17 53.85
CA GLN A 511 13.78 -4.88 54.51
C GLN A 511 14.64 -4.70 55.78
N LYS A 512 14.68 -3.46 56.31
CA LYS A 512 14.96 -3.17 57.73
C LYS A 512 13.77 -2.47 58.38
N SER A 513 13.61 -2.73 59.68
CA SER A 513 12.46 -2.33 60.50
C SER A 513 12.69 -1.05 61.32
N ASN A 514 11.60 -0.35 61.63
CA ASN A 514 11.24 0.22 62.95
C ASN A 514 9.92 1.01 62.79
N ALA A 515 9.06 1.24 63.78
CA ALA A 515 8.63 0.52 65.01
C ALA A 515 7.60 1.44 65.72
N LEU A 516 6.66 0.89 66.53
CA LEU A 516 5.64 1.62 67.32
C LEU A 516 4.53 2.32 66.46
N ASP A 517 3.31 2.64 66.92
CA ASP A 517 2.29 1.97 67.78
C ASP A 517 0.94 2.73 67.51
N SER A 518 -0.28 2.47 68.00
CA SER A 518 -0.86 1.64 69.09
C SER A 518 -2.31 1.18 68.78
N SER A 519 -2.79 0.20 69.55
CA SER A 519 -4.19 -0.02 70.00
C SER A 519 -5.40 0.13 69.04
N ALA A 520 -5.99 -1.04 68.73
CA ALA A 520 -7.34 -1.37 68.30
C ALA A 520 -8.55 -0.48 68.67
N LEU A 521 -9.62 -0.54 67.84
CA LEU A 521 -10.94 -1.12 68.19
C LEU A 521 -11.84 -1.30 66.95
N ASP A 522 -12.81 -2.22 67.05
CA ASP A 522 -13.80 -2.67 66.04
C ASP A 522 -15.10 -3.03 66.83
N PRO A 523 -16.34 -3.15 66.28
CA PRO A 523 -16.77 -3.01 64.88
C PRO A 523 -18.00 -2.10 64.62
N SER A 524 -18.30 -1.82 63.35
CA SER A 524 -19.71 -1.75 62.88
C SER A 524 -19.84 -1.88 61.35
N SER A 525 -20.67 -2.84 60.92
CA SER A 525 -21.20 -2.98 59.55
C SER A 525 -22.59 -2.31 59.45
N PRO A 526 -23.21 -2.05 58.25
CA PRO A 526 -23.14 -2.93 57.08
C PRO A 526 -23.16 -2.33 55.65
N SER A 527 -22.74 -3.19 54.72
CA SER A 527 -23.25 -3.36 53.33
C SER A 527 -23.48 -2.16 52.40
N SER A 528 -22.72 -2.12 51.31
CA SER A 528 -23.31 -1.98 49.97
C SER A 528 -22.50 -2.79 48.94
N THR A 529 -23.17 -3.31 47.90
CA THR A 529 -22.59 -4.28 46.95
C THR A 529 -21.93 -3.59 45.76
N ALA A 530 -20.61 -3.71 45.62
CA ALA A 530 -19.88 -3.21 44.45
C ALA A 530 -19.73 -4.32 43.39
N GLN A 531 -20.47 -4.22 42.28
CA GLN A 531 -20.26 -5.08 41.11
C GLN A 531 -19.09 -4.56 40.27
N HIS A 532 -18.25 -5.47 39.76
CA HIS A 532 -17.28 -5.14 38.72
C HIS A 532 -17.99 -4.63 37.46
N THR A 533 -17.54 -3.49 36.93
CA THR A 533 -17.91 -3.00 35.60
C THR A 533 -16.64 -2.71 34.81
N GLU A 534 -16.58 -3.16 33.56
CA GLU A 534 -15.44 -2.93 32.67
C GLU A 534 -15.44 -1.48 32.13
N PRO A 535 -14.26 -0.89 31.86
CA PRO A 535 -14.17 0.44 31.28
C PRO A 535 -14.62 0.44 29.80
N ALA A 536 -15.74 1.10 29.51
CA ALA A 536 -16.30 1.18 28.16
C ALA A 536 -15.34 1.86 27.16
N THR A 537 -15.06 1.18 26.04
CA THR A 537 -14.23 1.71 24.96
C THR A 537 -15.00 2.70 24.09
N HIS A 538 -14.90 3.99 24.41
CA HIS A 538 -15.51 5.08 23.62
C HIS A 538 -14.92 5.19 22.20
N SER A 539 -15.46 4.37 21.30
CA SER A 539 -15.20 4.45 19.86
C SER A 539 -15.83 5.71 19.28
N LEU A 540 -15.01 6.61 18.75
CA LEU A 540 -15.50 7.83 18.08
C LEU A 540 -16.30 7.47 16.81
N PRO A 541 -17.42 8.16 16.52
CA PRO A 541 -18.22 7.89 15.33
C PRO A 541 -17.45 8.19 14.05
N LEU A 542 -17.47 7.24 13.11
CA LEU A 542 -16.82 7.38 11.80
C LEU A 542 -17.48 8.52 11.00
N PRO A 543 -16.70 9.40 10.34
CA PRO A 543 -17.26 10.37 9.41
C PRO A 543 -17.87 9.66 8.20
N ALA A 544 -19.07 10.08 7.81
CA ALA A 544 -19.83 9.48 6.71
C ALA A 544 -19.08 9.55 5.37
N GLU A 545 -19.31 8.56 4.52
CA GLU A 545 -18.71 8.48 3.19
C GLU A 545 -19.09 9.68 2.31
N SER A 546 -18.13 10.12 1.48
CA SER A 546 -18.39 11.19 0.51
C SER A 546 -19.25 10.64 -0.62
N SER A 547 -20.54 11.00 -0.63
CA SER A 547 -21.54 10.57 -1.62
C SER A 547 -21.37 11.26 -2.99
N ALA A 548 -20.17 11.15 -3.55
CA ALA A 548 -19.87 11.49 -4.94
C ALA A 548 -20.23 10.31 -5.86
N PRO A 549 -21.05 10.50 -6.91
CA PRO A 549 -21.37 9.43 -7.85
C PRO A 549 -20.15 8.83 -8.55
N GLN A 550 -20.31 7.57 -8.95
CA GLN A 550 -19.28 6.72 -9.56
C GLN A 550 -18.71 7.30 -10.88
N GLU A 551 -19.54 8.09 -11.59
CA GLU A 551 -19.29 8.71 -12.90
C GLU A 551 -18.09 9.69 -12.90
N ILE A 552 -17.84 10.40 -11.79
CA ILE A 552 -16.83 11.48 -11.72
C ILE A 552 -15.38 10.93 -11.77
N TRP A 553 -15.20 9.61 -11.65
CA TRP A 553 -13.88 8.96 -11.65
C TRP A 553 -13.59 8.12 -12.91
N GLN A 554 -14.48 8.12 -13.91
CA GLN A 554 -14.27 7.39 -15.18
C GLN A 554 -14.29 8.32 -16.41
N ASP A 555 -15.08 9.39 -16.41
CA ASP A 555 -15.26 10.28 -17.58
C ASP A 555 -14.26 11.46 -17.62
N LEU A 556 -12.96 11.17 -17.62
CA LEU A 556 -11.94 12.10 -18.13
C LEU A 556 -10.94 11.38 -19.04
N GLU A 557 -10.90 11.81 -20.29
CA GLU A 557 -10.12 11.19 -21.35
C GLU A 557 -8.61 11.37 -21.13
N LEU A 558 -7.95 10.34 -20.60
CA LEU A 558 -6.49 10.21 -20.55
C LEU A 558 -5.92 9.53 -21.82
N LYS A 559 -6.68 9.49 -22.93
CA LYS A 559 -6.26 8.83 -24.17
C LYS A 559 -5.04 9.49 -24.83
N ASP A 560 -4.83 10.76 -24.55
CA ASP A 560 -3.67 11.55 -25.00
C ASP A 560 -2.73 11.95 -23.82
N PHE A 561 -2.73 11.19 -22.70
CA PHE A 561 -2.01 11.53 -21.45
C PHE A 561 -1.32 10.38 -20.69
#